data_AF-T0ZPT3-F1
#
_entry.id   AF-T0ZPT3-F1
#
_cell.length_a   1.000
_cell.length_b   1.000
_cell.length_c   1.000
_cell.angle_alpha   90.00
_cell.angle_beta   90.00
_cell.angle_gamma   90.00
#
_symmetry.space_group_name_H-M   'P 1'
#
loop_
_entity.id
_entity.type
_entity.pdbx_description
1 polymer ?
#
loop_
_entity_poly.entity_id
_entity_poly.type
_entity_poly.pdbx_seq_one_letter_code
_entity_poly.pdbx_strand_id
1 'polypeptide(L)'
;MTEPGLRNSFYRKPGPVGRRMTPQRRWLYRLTIPLGLAIVRLWWRLAPVVKIEGEEHLRAALAEAPSVLPCYWHQHQLYCGKYLLEQRARGMKTGWLISPSVDGEIGAMLVHRLGAHAIRGSSTHTGARALRDYYLALVKENISP
;
A
#
# COMPACT_ATOMS: atom_id res chain seq x y z
N MET A 1 -14.78 22.23 -7.07
CA MET A 1 -14.78 21.14 -6.08
C MET A 1 -13.37 20.55 -6.00
N THR A 2 -12.58 20.97 -5.03
CA THR A 2 -11.20 20.50 -4.79
C THR A 2 -11.23 19.13 -4.14
N GLU A 3 -10.75 18.09 -4.83
CA GLU A 3 -10.54 16.77 -4.23
C GLU A 3 -9.60 16.90 -3.02
N PRO A 4 -9.93 16.31 -1.86
CA PRO A 4 -9.03 16.29 -0.72
C PRO A 4 -7.74 15.59 -1.15
N GLY A 5 -6.61 16.29 -1.07
CA GLY A 5 -5.31 15.72 -1.38
C GLY A 5 -5.11 14.43 -0.59
N LEU A 6 -4.52 13.42 -1.25
CA LEU A 6 -4.18 12.10 -0.70
C LEU A 6 -3.68 12.24 0.74
N ARG A 7 -4.56 11.91 1.70
CA ARG A 7 -4.40 12.17 3.14
C ARG A 7 -3.44 11.19 3.82
N ASN A 8 -2.30 10.91 3.20
CA ASN A 8 -1.34 9.95 3.73
C ASN A 8 0.05 10.55 3.98
N SER A 9 0.08 11.59 4.80
CA SER A 9 1.26 11.99 5.55
C SER A 9 0.76 12.62 6.84
N PHE A 10 1.06 11.99 7.98
CA PHE A 10 0.70 12.50 9.31
C PHE A 10 1.29 13.91 9.61
N TYR A 11 2.07 14.48 8.67
CA TYR A 11 2.44 15.90 8.64
C TYR A 11 2.21 16.55 7.27
N ARG A 12 1.56 17.73 7.28
CA ARG A 12 1.52 18.69 6.17
C ARG A 12 2.77 19.58 6.25
N LYS A 13 3.91 19.10 5.78
CA LYS A 13 5.02 19.99 5.37
C LYS A 13 5.46 19.63 3.95
N PRO A 14 5.36 20.56 2.98
CA PRO A 14 5.87 20.30 1.65
C PRO A 14 7.39 20.18 1.74
N GLY A 15 7.91 18.96 1.54
CA GLY A 15 9.31 18.79 1.16
C GLY A 15 9.58 19.55 -0.16
N PRO A 16 10.85 19.85 -0.46
CA PRO A 16 11.23 20.74 -1.54
C PRO A 16 10.55 20.29 -2.83
N VAL A 17 9.72 21.17 -3.38
CA VAL A 17 8.83 21.00 -4.55
C VAL A 17 9.13 19.70 -5.33
N GLY A 18 8.63 18.58 -4.80
CA GLY A 18 8.78 17.30 -5.45
C GLY A 18 8.05 17.40 -6.77
N ARG A 19 8.74 17.09 -7.88
CA ARG A 19 8.23 17.15 -9.26
C ARG A 19 6.75 16.79 -9.29
N ARG A 20 5.87 17.81 -9.33
CA ARG A 20 4.43 17.59 -9.31
C ARG A 20 4.07 16.86 -10.59
N MET A 21 3.33 15.76 -10.45
CA MET A 21 2.79 15.03 -11.59
C MET A 21 2.05 16.00 -12.50
N THR A 22 2.42 16.06 -13.78
CA THR A 22 1.70 16.92 -14.72
C THR A 22 0.24 16.47 -14.81
N PRO A 23 -0.72 17.39 -15.01
CA PRO A 23 -2.13 17.04 -15.12
C PRO A 23 -2.42 15.97 -16.17
N GLN A 24 -1.67 15.98 -17.28
CA GLN A 24 -1.74 14.99 -18.36
C GLN A 24 -1.34 13.58 -17.88
N ARG A 25 -0.20 13.45 -17.20
CA ARG A 25 0.25 12.15 -16.64
C ARG A 25 -0.73 11.63 -15.61
N ARG A 26 -1.33 12.51 -14.81
CA ARG A 26 -2.36 12.13 -13.83
C ARG A 26 -3.61 11.56 -14.48
N TRP A 27 -4.07 12.17 -15.58
CA TRP A 27 -5.18 11.66 -16.38
C TRP A 27 -4.84 10.33 -17.03
N LEU A 28 -3.65 10.20 -17.61
CA LEU A 28 -3.17 8.95 -18.16
C LEU A 28 -3.18 7.85 -17.09
N TYR A 29 -2.68 8.12 -15.87
CA TYR A 29 -2.67 7.14 -14.79
C TYR A 29 -4.07 6.73 -14.31
N ARG A 30 -5.03 7.66 -14.33
CA ARG A 30 -6.44 7.32 -14.04
C ARG A 30 -7.00 6.29 -15.03
N LEU A 31 -6.52 6.28 -16.27
CA LEU A 31 -6.91 5.31 -17.30
C LEU A 31 -6.07 4.03 -17.23
N THR A 32 -4.76 4.12 -17.00
CA THR A 32 -3.88 2.95 -16.99
C THR A 32 -4.01 2.10 -15.72
N ILE A 33 -4.31 2.69 -14.57
CA ILE A 33 -4.50 1.95 -13.31
C ILE A 33 -5.64 0.92 -13.37
N PRO A 34 -6.87 1.24 -13.80
CA PRO A 34 -7.93 0.23 -13.89
C PRO A 34 -7.59 -0.87 -14.91
N LEU A 35 -6.91 -0.52 -16.01
CA LEU A 35 -6.43 -1.51 -16.99
C LEU A 35 -5.40 -2.45 -16.36
N GLY A 36 -4.39 -1.91 -15.66
CA GLY A 36 -3.39 -2.70 -14.94
C GLY A 36 -4.03 -3.60 -13.88
N LEU A 37 -5.01 -3.09 -13.13
CA LEU A 37 -5.79 -3.89 -12.18
C LEU A 37 -6.58 -5.01 -12.87
N ALA A 38 -7.15 -4.75 -14.04
CA ALA A 38 -7.86 -5.78 -14.80
C ALA A 38 -6.91 -6.90 -15.24
N ILE A 39 -5.70 -6.56 -15.70
CA ILE A 39 -4.66 -7.54 -16.06
C ILE A 39 -4.24 -8.36 -14.83
N VAL A 40 -3.97 -7.71 -13.70
CA VAL A 40 -3.61 -8.40 -12.45
C VAL A 40 -4.74 -9.32 -11.95
N ARG A 41 -6.00 -8.88 -12.05
CA ARG A 41 -7.16 -9.71 -11.70
C ARG A 41 -7.33 -10.89 -12.65
N LEU A 42 -7.08 -10.71 -13.95
CA LEU A 42 -7.09 -11.80 -14.92
C LEU A 42 -5.98 -12.81 -14.60
N TRP A 43 -4.78 -12.32 -14.28
CA TRP A 43 -3.67 -13.17 -13.85
C TRP A 43 -4.05 -14.04 -12.65
N TRP A 44 -4.63 -13.46 -11.59
CA TRP A 44 -5.07 -14.23 -10.43
C TRP A 44 -6.21 -15.22 -10.70
N ARG A 45 -6.99 -15.01 -11.76
CA ARG A 45 -8.00 -15.97 -12.21
C ARG A 45 -7.37 -17.14 -12.96
N LEU A 46 -6.35 -16.88 -13.77
CA LEU A 46 -5.64 -17.89 -14.55
C LEU A 46 -4.65 -18.68 -13.71
N ALA A 47 -4.08 -18.06 -12.66
CA ALA A 47 -3.15 -18.67 -11.72
C ALA A 47 -3.70 -18.54 -10.29
N PRO A 48 -4.66 -19.41 -9.91
CA PRO A 48 -5.24 -19.38 -8.56
C PRO A 48 -4.23 -19.85 -7.51
N VAL A 49 -4.38 -19.33 -6.30
CA VAL A 49 -3.63 -19.79 -5.12
C VAL A 49 -4.21 -21.14 -4.70
N VAL A 50 -3.40 -22.19 -4.71
CA VAL A 50 -3.83 -23.56 -4.39
C VAL A 50 -3.68 -23.86 -2.89
N LYS A 51 -2.64 -23.31 -2.26
CA LYS A 51 -2.31 -23.57 -0.86
C LYS A 51 -1.69 -22.33 -0.23
N ILE A 52 -2.01 -22.10 1.04
CA ILE A 52 -1.36 -21.11 1.89
C ILE A 52 -0.80 -21.88 3.10
N GLU A 53 0.49 -21.75 3.32
CA GLU A 53 1.17 -22.40 4.44
C GLU A 53 1.42 -21.36 5.54
N GLY A 54 1.26 -21.75 6.81
CA GLY A 54 1.52 -20.86 7.94
C GLY A 54 0.43 -19.81 8.21
N GLU A 55 -0.80 -20.00 7.69
CA GLU A 55 -1.90 -19.06 7.91
C GLU A 55 -2.24 -18.89 9.40
N GLU A 56 -2.04 -19.94 10.19
CA GLU A 56 -2.19 -19.95 11.64
C GLU A 56 -1.31 -18.91 12.34
N HIS A 57 -0.12 -18.59 11.81
CA HIS A 57 0.76 -17.58 12.40
C HIS A 57 0.18 -16.18 12.26
N LEU A 58 -0.37 -15.86 11.08
CA LEU A 58 -1.04 -14.58 10.89
C LEU A 58 -2.28 -14.47 11.76
N ARG A 59 -3.06 -15.55 11.87
CA ARG A 59 -4.25 -15.59 12.72
C ARG A 59 -3.91 -15.38 14.19
N ALA A 60 -2.87 -16.05 14.69
CA ALA A 60 -2.39 -15.89 16.06
C ALA A 60 -1.90 -14.45 16.31
N ALA A 61 -1.11 -13.89 15.39
CA ALA A 61 -0.60 -12.53 15.52
C ALA A 61 -1.73 -11.47 15.51
N LEU A 62 -2.75 -11.65 14.68
CA LEU A 62 -3.93 -10.75 14.66
C LEU A 62 -4.86 -10.94 15.87
N ALA A 63 -4.81 -12.08 16.55
CA ALA A 63 -5.52 -12.29 17.80
C ALA A 63 -4.80 -11.62 18.99
N GLU A 64 -3.47 -11.54 18.94
CA GLU A 64 -2.64 -10.90 19.96
C GLU A 64 -2.60 -9.37 19.80
N ALA A 65 -2.52 -8.88 18.56
CA ALA A 65 -2.42 -7.46 18.25
C ALA A 65 -3.34 -7.05 17.10
N PRO A 66 -3.89 -5.82 17.11
CA PRO A 66 -4.85 -5.36 16.09
C PRO A 66 -4.21 -5.10 14.71
N SER A 67 -2.89 -5.18 14.59
CA SER A 67 -2.14 -4.99 13.36
C SER A 67 -0.79 -5.69 13.42
N VAL A 68 -0.22 -6.00 12.26
CA VAL A 68 1.06 -6.71 12.11
C VAL A 68 1.95 -6.00 11.09
N LEU A 69 3.24 -6.35 11.03
CA LEU A 69 4.16 -5.90 9.99
C LEU A 69 4.46 -7.06 9.03
N PRO A 70 3.74 -7.19 7.90
CA PRO A 70 4.02 -8.23 6.92
C PRO A 70 5.32 -7.93 6.17
N CYS A 71 6.21 -8.91 6.11
CA CYS A 71 7.45 -8.82 5.35
C CYS A 71 7.47 -9.90 4.27
N TYR A 72 7.74 -9.51 3.02
CA TYR A 72 7.89 -10.45 1.92
C TYR A 72 8.82 -9.88 0.85
N TRP A 73 9.40 -10.77 0.05
CA TRP A 73 10.28 -10.40 -1.06
C TRP A 73 9.50 -9.78 -2.22
N HIS A 74 10.10 -8.81 -2.92
CA HIS A 74 9.44 -8.10 -4.03
C HIS A 74 8.82 -9.02 -5.09
N GLN A 75 9.44 -10.16 -5.40
CA GLN A 75 8.90 -11.15 -6.33
C GLN A 75 7.51 -11.68 -5.95
N HIS A 76 7.14 -11.65 -4.66
CA HIS A 76 5.85 -12.13 -4.16
C HIS A 76 4.78 -11.03 -4.05
N GLN A 77 5.06 -9.79 -4.47
CA GLN A 77 4.16 -8.64 -4.30
C GLN A 77 2.74 -8.90 -4.83
N LEU A 78 2.58 -9.61 -5.96
CA LEU A 78 1.27 -9.88 -6.54
C LEU A 78 0.44 -10.82 -5.67
N TYR A 79 1.02 -11.91 -5.14
CA TYR A 79 0.27 -12.91 -4.37
C TYR A 79 0.21 -12.56 -2.89
N CYS A 80 1.30 -12.11 -2.27
CA CYS A 80 1.27 -11.61 -0.89
C CYS A 80 0.37 -10.38 -0.79
N GLY A 81 0.45 -9.45 -1.76
CA GLY A 81 -0.44 -8.30 -1.78
C GLY A 81 -1.91 -8.68 -1.90
N LYS A 82 -2.24 -9.63 -2.79
CA LYS A 82 -3.60 -10.21 -2.89
C LYS A 82 -4.06 -10.78 -1.55
N TYR A 83 -3.26 -11.67 -0.96
CA TYR A 83 -3.59 -12.35 0.28
C TYR A 83 -3.83 -11.37 1.44
N LEU A 84 -2.96 -10.36 1.60
CA LEU A 84 -3.10 -9.33 2.63
C LEU A 84 -4.38 -8.49 2.41
N LEU A 85 -4.70 -8.14 1.16
CA LEU A 85 -5.95 -7.44 0.85
C LEU A 85 -7.19 -8.28 1.18
N GLU A 86 -7.15 -9.58 0.96
CA GLU A 86 -8.24 -10.51 1.31
C GLU A 86 -8.47 -10.59 2.83
N GLN A 87 -7.42 -10.36 3.65
CA GLN A 87 -7.56 -10.33 5.11
C GLN A 87 -8.36 -9.14 5.63
N ARG A 88 -8.72 -8.17 4.76
CA ARG A 88 -9.69 -7.12 5.12
C ARG A 88 -11.01 -7.71 5.62
N ALA A 89 -11.44 -8.85 5.06
CA ALA A 89 -12.65 -9.55 5.51
C ALA A 89 -12.58 -9.98 7.00
N ARG A 90 -11.36 -10.08 7.55
CA ARG A 90 -11.08 -10.40 8.96
C ARG A 90 -10.75 -9.16 9.80
N GLY A 91 -11.00 -7.96 9.27
CA GLY A 91 -10.76 -6.69 9.96
C GLY A 91 -9.35 -6.10 9.79
N MET A 92 -8.46 -6.76 9.04
CA MET A 92 -7.10 -6.25 8.83
C MET A 92 -7.12 -4.99 7.93
N LYS A 93 -6.57 -3.88 8.43
CA LYS A 93 -6.31 -2.69 7.61
C LYS A 93 -4.92 -2.80 7.02
N THR A 94 -4.78 -2.84 5.70
CA THR A 94 -3.48 -2.99 5.05
C THR A 94 -2.87 -1.65 4.66
N GLY A 95 -1.55 -1.56 4.76
CA GLY A 95 -0.76 -0.45 4.28
C GLY A 95 0.46 -0.91 3.47
N TRP A 96 1.07 0.03 2.76
CA TRP A 96 2.31 -0.17 2.02
C TRP A 96 3.19 1.06 2.11
N LEU A 97 4.49 0.88 2.33
CA LEU A 97 5.47 1.94 2.09
C LEU A 97 5.72 2.10 0.59
N ILE A 98 5.54 3.33 0.11
CA ILE A 98 5.72 3.67 -1.30
C ILE A 98 6.57 4.92 -1.40
N SER A 99 7.62 4.84 -2.22
CA SER A 99 8.57 5.93 -2.45
C SER A 99 7.87 7.24 -2.86
N PRO A 100 8.29 8.41 -2.33
CA PRO A 100 7.75 9.72 -2.70
C PRO A 100 8.20 10.21 -4.10
N SER A 101 8.42 9.28 -5.04
CA SER A 101 8.75 9.57 -6.43
C SER A 101 7.50 9.66 -7.31
N VAL A 102 7.68 10.17 -8.54
CA VAL A 102 6.66 10.22 -9.59
C VAL A 102 6.11 8.82 -9.87
N ASP A 103 6.99 7.82 -10.05
CA ASP A 103 6.54 6.44 -10.30
C ASP A 103 5.82 5.84 -9.08
N GLY A 104 6.25 6.22 -7.88
CA GLY A 104 5.60 5.84 -6.63
C GLY A 104 4.19 6.43 -6.47
N GLU A 105 3.81 7.48 -7.22
CA GLU A 105 2.41 7.96 -7.22
C GLU A 105 1.47 6.95 -7.87
N ILE A 106 1.92 6.19 -8.88
CA ILE A 106 1.11 5.14 -9.51
C ILE A 106 0.78 4.07 -8.46
N GLY A 107 1.80 3.63 -7.72
CA GLY A 107 1.64 2.67 -6.62
C GLY A 107 0.70 3.19 -5.52
N ALA A 108 0.84 4.45 -5.13
CA ALA A 108 -0.04 5.05 -4.13
C ALA A 108 -1.50 5.11 -4.60
N MET A 109 -1.74 5.57 -5.84
CA MET A 109 -3.08 5.60 -6.43
C MET A 109 -3.69 4.20 -6.52
N LEU A 110 -2.88 3.20 -6.88
CA LEU A 110 -3.30 1.79 -6.94
C LEU A 110 -3.73 1.26 -5.57
N VAL A 111 -2.88 1.41 -4.55
CA VAL A 111 -3.14 0.97 -3.17
C VAL A 111 -4.39 1.64 -2.60
N HIS A 112 -4.56 2.94 -2.84
CA HIS A 112 -5.77 3.65 -2.45
C HIS A 112 -7.02 3.14 -3.15
N ARG A 113 -6.96 2.84 -4.46
CA ARG A 113 -8.08 2.26 -5.20
C ARG A 113 -8.45 0.86 -4.70
N LEU A 114 -7.48 0.12 -4.16
CA LEU A 114 -7.70 -1.15 -3.49
C LEU A 114 -8.21 -1.00 -2.05
N GLY A 115 -8.36 0.24 -1.55
CA GLY A 115 -8.86 0.57 -0.21
C GLY A 115 -7.82 0.44 0.91
N ALA A 116 -6.54 0.42 0.55
CA ALA A 116 -5.43 0.32 1.48
C ALA A 116 -4.69 1.65 1.67
N HIS A 117 -3.77 1.69 2.64
CA HIS A 117 -3.07 2.91 3.03
C HIS A 117 -1.65 2.97 2.42
N ALA A 118 -1.35 3.99 1.62
CA ALA A 118 0.01 4.25 1.16
C ALA A 118 0.78 5.10 2.17
N ILE A 119 1.83 4.61 2.81
CA ILE A 119 2.76 5.40 3.64
C ILE A 119 3.87 5.91 2.73
N ARG A 120 4.17 7.22 2.74
CA ARG A 120 5.13 7.82 1.80
C ARG A 120 6.53 7.90 2.42
N GLY A 121 7.49 7.16 1.87
CA GLY A 121 8.87 7.18 2.35
C GLY A 121 9.84 6.35 1.52
N SER A 122 11.14 6.58 1.70
CA SER A 122 12.25 5.91 1.02
C SER A 122 13.42 5.67 1.96
N SER A 123 14.15 4.58 1.74
CA SER A 123 15.37 4.23 2.48
C SER A 123 16.49 5.27 2.31
N THR A 124 16.56 5.95 1.16
CA THR A 124 17.67 6.86 0.83
C THR A 124 17.54 8.27 1.41
N HIS A 125 16.34 8.84 1.47
CA HIS A 125 16.16 10.27 1.80
C HIS A 125 15.22 10.52 2.99
N THR A 126 14.42 9.53 3.39
CA THR A 126 13.37 9.72 4.42
C THR A 126 13.30 8.56 5.41
N GLY A 127 14.34 7.73 5.54
CA GLY A 127 14.31 6.48 6.30
C GLY A 127 13.81 6.62 7.74
N ALA A 128 14.36 7.56 8.52
CA ALA A 128 13.93 7.78 9.90
C ALA A 128 12.46 8.22 10.01
N ARG A 129 12.00 9.06 9.06
CA ARG A 129 10.60 9.51 9.00
C ARG A 129 9.68 8.37 8.58
N ALA A 130 10.08 7.60 7.58
CA ALA A 130 9.34 6.44 7.09
C ALA A 130 9.15 5.41 8.21
N LEU A 131 10.20 5.13 8.98
CA LEU A 131 10.14 4.21 10.12
C LEU A 131 9.20 4.73 11.23
N ARG A 132 9.26 6.03 11.53
CA ARG A 132 8.31 6.65 12.47
C ARG A 132 6.87 6.54 11.97
N ASP A 133 6.62 6.81 10.69
CA ASP A 133 5.29 6.76 10.11
C ASP A 133 4.77 5.30 10.03
N TYR A 134 5.66 4.32 9.82
CA TYR A 134 5.41 2.89 10.01
C TYR A 134 4.93 2.58 11.43
N TYR A 135 5.69 3.03 12.43
CA TYR A 135 5.38 2.81 13.84
C TYR A 135 4.03 3.44 14.21
N LEU A 136 3.75 4.65 13.76
CA LEU A 136 2.47 5.32 14.03
C LEU A 136 1.31 4.59 13.35
N ALA A 137 1.47 4.19 12.08
CA ALA A 137 0.45 3.44 11.36
C ALA A 137 0.13 2.11 12.07
N LEU A 138 1.16 1.38 12.48
CA LEU A 138 1.04 0.12 13.20
C LEU A 138 0.41 0.32 14.59
N VAL A 139 1.03 1.11 15.45
CA VAL A 139 0.68 1.16 16.88
C VAL A 139 -0.51 2.06 17.19
N LYS A 140 -0.76 3.12 16.39
CA LYS A 140 -1.81 4.10 16.68
C LYS A 140 -3.04 3.95 15.81
N GLU A 141 -2.88 3.55 14.55
CA GLU A 141 -3.99 3.48 13.59
C GLU A 141 -4.46 2.05 13.30
N ASN A 142 -3.76 1.05 13.86
CA ASN A 142 -3.97 -0.38 13.63
C ASN A 142 -3.93 -0.72 12.13
N ILE A 143 -3.04 -0.07 11.39
CA ILE A 143 -2.74 -0.38 10.00
C ILE A 143 -1.60 -1.38 10.01
N SER A 144 -1.64 -2.37 9.13
CA SER A 144 -0.60 -3.36 8.91
C SER A 144 0.20 -3.00 7.65
N PRO A 145 1.29 -2.22 7.79
CA PRO A 145 1.99 -1.54 6.71
C PRO A 145 3.08 -2.34 5.99
#